data_AF-A0A162C3D4-F1
#
_entry.id   AF-A0A162C3D4-F1
#
_cell.length_a   1.000
_cell.length_b   1.000
_cell.length_c   1.000
_cell.angle_alpha   90.00
_cell.angle_beta   90.00
_cell.angle_gamma   90.00
#
_symmetry.space_group_name_H-M   'P 1'
#
loop_
_entity.id
_entity.type
_entity.pdbx_description
1 polymer ?
#
loop_
_entity_poly.entity_id
_entity_poly.type
_entity_poly.pdbx_seq_one_letter_code
_entity_poly.pdbx_strand_id
1 'polypeptide(L)'
;MSFKLGLIVNPVAGLGGSVALKGSDGADTAKKALELGAEPKSNNRTKLAIEQLLPYKQSIEVFTASGEMGERIAKELGFNTQVVYQPKIETTPEDTEALAKILVEQKVDLILFAGGDGTARNVCAVVEDTAPVLGVPAGCKIHSGVYAITPKAAGRVVEMLINGELVTLADADVMDIDESAFRQGTVKAKRYGEMQVPSEVRYVQSVKNGGKESDELVLADIAAYVISEMDEDERYIMGSGSTVAAVMEELGLENTLLGVDLIQDHELVGQDLTAAQLLEMTEDCPTKLVITLIGGQGHIFGRGNQQLSPALIRKIGKENIIVVATKRKLQALHGRPLIADTGDQSLDDELSGYIKVVTGYNDHVMYAVGHQE
;
A
#
# COMPACT_ATOMS: atom_id res chain seq x y z
N MET A 1 -7.50 6.79 -15.75
CA MET A 1 -7.06 5.57 -15.04
C MET A 1 -8.15 5.11 -14.08
N SER A 2 -8.42 3.80 -14.00
CA SER A 2 -9.37 3.24 -13.03
C SER A 2 -8.61 2.70 -11.81
N PHE A 3 -9.04 3.07 -10.61
CA PHE A 3 -8.55 2.54 -9.34
C PHE A 3 -8.98 1.08 -9.18
N LYS A 4 -8.02 0.16 -9.06
CA LYS A 4 -8.28 -1.27 -8.88
C LYS A 4 -8.45 -1.58 -7.39
N LEU A 5 -9.69 -1.77 -6.96
CA LEU A 5 -10.02 -2.10 -5.59
C LEU A 5 -10.20 -3.62 -5.44
N GLY A 6 -9.32 -4.27 -4.69
CA GLY A 6 -9.55 -5.64 -4.22
C GLY A 6 -10.53 -5.64 -3.06
N LEU A 7 -11.59 -6.42 -3.12
CA LEU A 7 -12.61 -6.50 -2.09
C LEU A 7 -12.75 -7.92 -1.55
N ILE A 8 -12.58 -8.05 -0.24
CA ILE A 8 -12.77 -9.31 0.49
C ILE A 8 -13.82 -9.09 1.58
N VAL A 9 -14.92 -9.85 1.56
CA VAL A 9 -15.89 -9.84 2.67
C VAL A 9 -15.91 -11.23 3.28
N ASN A 10 -15.61 -11.33 4.58
CA ASN A 10 -15.88 -12.56 5.33
C ASN A 10 -17.38 -12.58 5.70
N PRO A 11 -18.21 -13.46 5.11
CA PRO A 11 -19.66 -13.42 5.31
C PRO A 11 -20.09 -13.75 6.74
N VAL A 12 -19.28 -14.52 7.47
CA VAL A 12 -19.60 -15.02 8.82
C VAL A 12 -18.97 -14.18 9.94
N ALA A 13 -18.20 -13.15 9.59
CA ALA A 13 -17.54 -12.30 10.57
C ALA A 13 -18.54 -11.57 11.49
N GLY A 14 -18.25 -11.62 12.80
CA GLY A 14 -19.00 -10.90 13.82
C GLY A 14 -20.28 -11.59 14.31
N LEU A 15 -20.63 -12.76 13.77
CA LEU A 15 -21.85 -13.50 14.14
C LEU A 15 -21.92 -13.87 15.62
N GLY A 16 -20.81 -14.33 16.21
CA GLY A 16 -20.83 -14.82 17.58
C GLY A 16 -20.94 -13.74 18.67
N GLY A 17 -20.76 -12.46 18.34
CA GLY A 17 -20.87 -11.39 19.33
C GLY A 17 -22.29 -11.17 19.83
N SER A 18 -23.27 -11.14 18.92
CA SER A 18 -24.68 -10.89 19.27
C SER A 18 -25.30 -12.01 20.08
N VAL A 19 -24.70 -13.21 20.08
CA VAL A 19 -25.18 -14.40 20.78
C VAL A 19 -24.23 -14.86 21.89
N ALA A 20 -23.33 -13.97 22.35
CA ALA A 20 -22.38 -14.21 23.44
C ALA A 20 -21.43 -15.42 23.24
N LEU A 21 -21.21 -15.85 22.00
CA LEU A 21 -20.25 -16.92 21.64
C LEU A 21 -18.80 -16.42 21.56
N LYS A 22 -18.54 -15.18 21.99
CA LYS A 22 -17.19 -14.58 22.13
C LYS A 22 -16.37 -14.42 20.84
N GLY A 23 -16.92 -14.81 19.69
CA GLY A 23 -16.32 -14.74 18.34
C GLY A 23 -17.07 -15.68 17.39
N SER A 24 -16.77 -15.64 16.09
CA SER A 24 -17.32 -16.58 15.08
C SER A 24 -16.34 -17.67 14.68
N ASP A 25 -15.13 -17.63 15.23
CA ASP A 25 -14.04 -18.51 14.87
C ASP A 25 -14.23 -19.90 15.51
N GLY A 26 -14.07 -20.94 14.69
CA GLY A 26 -14.38 -22.33 15.01
C GLY A 26 -15.45 -22.94 14.09
N ALA A 27 -15.23 -24.19 13.66
CA ALA A 27 -16.00 -24.87 12.62
C ALA A 27 -17.52 -24.85 12.83
N ASP A 28 -17.98 -24.98 14.09
CA ASP A 28 -19.41 -24.99 14.42
C ASP A 28 -19.94 -23.66 15.00
N THR A 29 -19.06 -22.69 15.26
CA THR A 29 -19.42 -21.46 16.00
C THR A 29 -20.33 -20.56 15.16
N ALA A 30 -20.02 -20.38 13.88
CA ALA A 30 -20.84 -19.58 12.96
C ALA A 30 -22.24 -20.19 12.76
N LYS A 31 -22.30 -21.51 12.55
CA LYS A 31 -23.57 -22.25 12.41
C LYS A 31 -24.43 -22.13 13.66
N LYS A 32 -23.84 -22.35 14.84
CA LYS A 32 -24.52 -22.19 16.13
C LYS A 32 -24.99 -20.75 16.36
N ALA A 33 -24.24 -19.75 15.91
CA ALA A 33 -24.66 -18.36 16.02
C ALA A 33 -25.92 -18.08 15.18
N LEU A 34 -25.97 -18.59 13.95
CA LEU A 34 -27.15 -18.49 13.09
C LEU A 34 -28.36 -19.21 13.70
N GLU A 35 -28.18 -20.41 14.25
CA GLU A 35 -29.24 -21.14 14.97
C GLU A 35 -29.78 -20.37 16.18
N LEU A 36 -28.93 -19.58 16.83
CA LEU A 36 -29.29 -18.67 17.93
C LEU A 36 -29.87 -17.32 17.46
N GLY A 37 -30.08 -17.14 16.15
CA GLY A 37 -30.69 -15.94 15.57
C GLY A 37 -29.70 -14.78 15.33
N ALA A 38 -28.39 -15.03 15.28
CA ALA A 38 -27.43 -14.01 14.89
C ALA A 38 -27.60 -13.64 13.40
N GLU A 39 -27.57 -12.33 13.11
CA GLU A 39 -27.60 -11.82 11.74
C GLU A 39 -26.18 -11.46 11.27
N PRO A 40 -25.75 -11.91 10.06
CA PRO A 40 -24.48 -11.50 9.47
C PRO A 40 -24.43 -9.98 9.25
N LYS A 41 -23.39 -9.32 9.80
CA LYS A 41 -23.25 -7.84 9.70
C LYS A 41 -22.14 -7.39 8.76
N SER A 42 -21.24 -8.27 8.35
CA SER A 42 -20.06 -7.92 7.54
C SER A 42 -20.44 -7.23 6.23
N ASN A 43 -21.38 -7.78 5.48
CA ASN A 43 -21.87 -7.16 4.24
C ASN A 43 -22.52 -5.79 4.47
N ASN A 44 -23.33 -5.62 5.52
CA ASN A 44 -23.93 -4.32 5.86
C ASN A 44 -22.87 -3.28 6.24
N ARG A 45 -21.83 -3.69 6.96
CA ARG A 45 -20.72 -2.79 7.33
C ARG A 45 -19.85 -2.46 6.12
N THR A 46 -19.59 -3.43 5.25
CA THR A 46 -18.89 -3.21 3.97
C THR A 46 -19.64 -2.22 3.09
N LYS A 47 -20.98 -2.36 3.01
CA LYS A 47 -21.84 -1.42 2.28
C LYS A 47 -21.63 0.02 2.76
N LEU A 48 -21.58 0.27 4.07
CA LEU A 48 -21.32 1.62 4.60
C LEU A 48 -19.97 2.22 4.17
N ALA A 49 -18.94 1.38 3.99
CA ALA A 49 -17.63 1.80 3.51
C ALA A 49 -17.69 2.14 2.02
N ILE A 50 -18.18 1.21 1.20
CA ILE A 50 -18.18 1.34 -0.26
C ILE A 50 -19.22 2.37 -0.74
N GLU A 51 -20.28 2.64 0.02
CA GLU A 51 -21.22 3.74 -0.25
C GLU A 51 -20.52 5.11 -0.31
N GLN A 52 -19.42 5.31 0.44
CA GLN A 52 -18.62 6.55 0.34
C GLN A 52 -18.00 6.72 -1.05
N LEU A 53 -17.83 5.64 -1.81
CA LEU A 53 -17.15 5.60 -3.09
C LEU A 53 -18.11 5.73 -4.29
N LEU A 54 -19.43 5.81 -4.05
CA LEU A 54 -20.44 5.95 -5.11
C LEU A 54 -20.18 7.12 -6.07
N PRO A 55 -19.71 8.31 -5.62
CA PRO A 55 -19.39 9.41 -6.53
C PRO A 55 -18.28 9.06 -7.53
N TYR A 56 -17.42 8.09 -7.20
CA TYR A 56 -16.23 7.70 -7.95
C TYR A 56 -16.39 6.38 -8.71
N LYS A 57 -17.60 5.83 -8.74
CA LYS A 57 -17.91 4.50 -9.27
C LYS A 57 -17.37 4.23 -10.68
N GLN A 58 -17.31 5.24 -11.55
CA GLN A 58 -16.78 5.09 -12.93
C GLN A 58 -15.26 4.99 -12.98
N SER A 59 -14.59 5.46 -11.93
CA SER A 59 -13.13 5.45 -11.78
C SER A 59 -12.66 4.29 -10.90
N ILE A 60 -13.53 3.35 -10.53
CA ILE A 60 -13.19 2.20 -9.68
C ILE A 60 -13.58 0.91 -10.40
N GLU A 61 -12.65 -0.03 -10.43
CA GLU A 61 -12.89 -1.40 -10.81
C GLU A 61 -12.69 -2.32 -9.61
N VAL A 62 -13.73 -3.07 -9.24
CA VAL A 62 -13.75 -3.93 -8.06
C VAL A 62 -13.42 -5.36 -8.46
N PHE A 63 -12.39 -5.94 -7.84
CA PHE A 63 -12.00 -7.34 -7.99
C PHE A 63 -12.40 -8.10 -6.71
N THR A 64 -13.21 -9.15 -6.83
CA THR A 64 -13.76 -9.83 -5.64
C THR A 64 -14.16 -11.29 -5.91
N ALA A 65 -14.64 -11.99 -4.89
CA ALA A 65 -15.22 -13.32 -4.99
C ALA A 65 -16.75 -13.30 -5.17
N SER A 66 -17.30 -14.38 -5.71
CA SER A 66 -18.74 -14.49 -5.96
C SER A 66 -19.59 -14.49 -4.69
N GLY A 67 -20.86 -14.12 -4.83
CA GLY A 67 -21.86 -14.16 -3.77
C GLY A 67 -21.59 -13.20 -2.60
N GLU A 68 -21.71 -13.71 -1.37
CA GLU A 68 -21.59 -12.93 -0.14
C GLU A 68 -20.16 -12.47 0.18
N MET A 69 -19.15 -12.97 -0.53
CA MET A 69 -17.74 -12.58 -0.32
C MET A 69 -17.35 -11.25 -0.99
N GLY A 70 -18.29 -10.58 -1.64
CA GLY A 70 -18.15 -9.19 -2.08
C GLY A 70 -18.92 -8.87 -3.36
N GLU A 71 -19.12 -9.84 -4.26
CA GLU A 71 -19.86 -9.64 -5.52
C GLU A 71 -21.24 -9.03 -5.28
N ARG A 72 -22.02 -9.56 -4.33
CA ARG A 72 -23.39 -9.10 -4.09
C ARG A 72 -23.43 -7.61 -3.80
N ILE A 73 -22.63 -7.14 -2.83
CA ILE A 73 -22.67 -5.74 -2.40
C ILE A 73 -22.04 -4.80 -3.44
N ALA A 74 -20.99 -5.23 -4.14
CA ALA A 74 -20.38 -4.45 -5.21
C ALA A 74 -21.35 -4.25 -6.39
N LYS A 75 -22.06 -5.30 -6.80
CA LYS A 75 -23.09 -5.24 -7.87
C LYS A 75 -24.36 -4.52 -7.43
N GLU A 76 -24.80 -4.67 -6.19
CA GLU A 76 -25.97 -3.95 -5.64
C GLU A 76 -25.76 -2.43 -5.70
N LEU A 77 -24.55 -1.95 -5.38
CA LEU A 77 -24.15 -0.55 -5.51
C LEU A 77 -23.74 -0.19 -6.97
N GLY A 78 -23.67 -1.19 -7.82
CA GLY A 78 -23.49 -1.11 -9.27
C GLY A 78 -22.07 -0.83 -9.74
N PHE A 79 -21.04 -1.05 -8.92
CA PHE A 79 -19.64 -0.91 -9.36
C PHE A 79 -19.31 -1.84 -10.53
N ASN A 80 -18.38 -1.42 -11.38
CA ASN A 80 -17.77 -2.35 -12.35
C ASN A 80 -17.05 -3.43 -11.55
N THR A 81 -17.55 -4.67 -11.61
CA THR A 81 -17.16 -5.75 -10.69
C THR A 81 -16.68 -6.95 -11.49
N GLN A 82 -15.41 -7.32 -11.28
CA GLN A 82 -14.81 -8.54 -11.77
C GLN A 82 -14.81 -9.60 -10.68
N VAL A 83 -15.46 -10.74 -10.96
CA VAL A 83 -15.43 -11.90 -10.07
C VAL A 83 -14.23 -12.75 -10.45
N VAL A 84 -13.22 -12.78 -9.58
CA VAL A 84 -11.94 -13.48 -9.81
C VAL A 84 -11.81 -14.78 -9.02
N TYR A 85 -12.75 -15.05 -8.11
CA TYR A 85 -12.78 -16.26 -7.29
C TYR A 85 -14.22 -16.73 -7.04
N GLN A 86 -14.42 -18.04 -6.97
CA GLN A 86 -15.74 -18.65 -6.75
C GLN A 86 -15.66 -19.63 -5.57
N PRO A 87 -16.01 -19.21 -4.34
CA PRO A 87 -16.08 -20.10 -3.20
C PRO A 87 -17.24 -21.10 -3.33
N LYS A 88 -17.23 -22.12 -2.47
CA LYS A 88 -18.43 -22.93 -2.21
C LYS A 88 -19.48 -22.10 -1.46
N ILE A 89 -20.69 -22.68 -1.29
CA ILE A 89 -21.80 -22.03 -0.56
C ILE A 89 -21.37 -21.68 0.88
N GLU A 90 -20.72 -22.62 1.56
CA GLU A 90 -20.11 -22.38 2.87
C GLU A 90 -18.66 -21.95 2.68
N THR A 91 -18.37 -20.72 3.11
CA THR A 91 -17.03 -20.12 2.99
C THR A 91 -16.16 -20.46 4.17
N THR A 92 -14.87 -20.57 3.92
CA THR A 92 -13.81 -20.98 4.84
C THR A 92 -12.70 -19.92 4.92
N PRO A 93 -11.82 -19.98 5.93
CA PRO A 93 -10.61 -19.17 5.97
C PRO A 93 -9.76 -19.31 4.70
N GLU A 94 -9.69 -20.51 4.12
CA GLU A 94 -8.95 -20.79 2.90
C GLU A 94 -9.51 -20.04 1.68
N ASP A 95 -10.82 -19.79 1.63
CA ASP A 95 -11.42 -18.95 0.59
C ASP A 95 -10.95 -17.48 0.71
N THR A 96 -10.73 -16.99 1.94
CA THR A 96 -10.18 -15.65 2.19
C THR A 96 -8.73 -15.55 1.70
N GLU A 97 -7.92 -16.56 2.02
CA GLU A 97 -6.51 -16.64 1.62
C GLU A 97 -6.36 -16.77 0.09
N ALA A 98 -7.17 -17.63 -0.53
CA ALA A 98 -7.17 -17.82 -1.97
C ALA A 98 -7.55 -16.54 -2.73
N LEU A 99 -8.58 -15.82 -2.25
CA LEU A 99 -8.95 -14.54 -2.84
C LEU A 99 -7.84 -13.50 -2.65
N ALA A 100 -7.28 -13.36 -1.45
CA ALA A 100 -6.19 -12.42 -1.18
C ALA A 100 -5.01 -12.64 -2.14
N LYS A 101 -4.63 -13.91 -2.36
CA LYS A 101 -3.55 -14.27 -3.30
C LYS A 101 -3.84 -13.80 -4.73
N ILE A 102 -5.04 -14.08 -5.22
CA ILE A 102 -5.45 -13.66 -6.57
C ILE A 102 -5.44 -12.14 -6.69
N LEU A 103 -5.85 -11.40 -5.65
CA LEU A 103 -5.85 -9.93 -5.67
C LEU A 103 -4.42 -9.35 -5.75
N VAL A 104 -3.46 -9.95 -5.03
CA VAL A 104 -2.03 -9.60 -5.15
C VAL A 104 -1.53 -9.87 -6.57
N GLU A 105 -1.83 -11.04 -7.14
CA GLU A 105 -1.45 -11.39 -8.51
C GLU A 105 -2.06 -10.45 -9.57
N GLN A 106 -3.27 -9.93 -9.32
CA GLN A 106 -3.94 -8.92 -10.16
C GLN A 106 -3.37 -7.51 -10.01
N LYS A 107 -2.42 -7.29 -9.07
CA LYS A 107 -1.81 -5.99 -8.77
C LYS A 107 -2.86 -4.91 -8.51
N VAL A 108 -3.81 -5.21 -7.62
CA VAL A 108 -4.80 -4.20 -7.17
C VAL A 108 -4.09 -3.08 -6.40
N ASP A 109 -4.63 -1.86 -6.48
CA ASP A 109 -4.05 -0.69 -5.82
C ASP A 109 -4.23 -0.74 -4.28
N LEU A 110 -5.29 -1.41 -3.82
CA LEU A 110 -5.62 -1.58 -2.41
C LEU A 110 -6.51 -2.81 -2.21
N ILE A 111 -6.23 -3.61 -1.17
CA ILE A 111 -7.14 -4.66 -0.69
C ILE A 111 -7.98 -4.11 0.48
N LEU A 112 -9.26 -3.88 0.25
CA LEU A 112 -10.24 -3.57 1.28
C LEU A 112 -10.90 -4.85 1.76
N PHE A 113 -10.73 -5.20 3.04
CA PHE A 113 -11.29 -6.43 3.59
C PHE A 113 -12.21 -6.18 4.78
N ALA A 114 -13.31 -6.92 4.89
CA ALA A 114 -14.28 -6.79 5.97
C ALA A 114 -14.32 -8.05 6.83
N GLY A 115 -13.98 -7.91 8.11
CA GLY A 115 -13.87 -9.03 9.03
C GLY A 115 -13.50 -8.65 10.46
N GLY A 116 -13.08 -9.64 11.25
CA GLY A 116 -12.40 -9.45 12.54
C GLY A 116 -10.96 -9.97 12.50
N ASP A 117 -10.26 -9.98 13.63
CA ASP A 117 -8.83 -10.32 13.70
C ASP A 117 -8.47 -11.66 13.02
N GLY A 118 -9.32 -12.69 13.11
CA GLY A 118 -9.12 -13.95 12.38
C GLY A 118 -9.07 -13.77 10.84
N THR A 119 -9.87 -12.85 10.29
CA THR A 119 -9.83 -12.48 8.87
C THR A 119 -8.57 -11.68 8.54
N ALA A 120 -8.17 -10.74 9.40
CA ALA A 120 -6.92 -10.00 9.22
C ALA A 120 -5.72 -10.95 9.21
N ARG A 121 -5.71 -11.96 10.07
CA ARG A 121 -4.71 -13.03 10.11
C ARG A 121 -4.66 -13.81 8.79
N ASN A 122 -5.80 -14.18 8.21
CA ASN A 122 -5.84 -14.89 6.93
C ASN A 122 -5.30 -14.02 5.78
N VAL A 123 -5.66 -12.74 5.73
CA VAL A 123 -5.11 -11.81 4.72
C VAL A 123 -3.60 -11.63 4.91
N CYS A 124 -3.15 -11.46 6.15
CA CYS A 124 -1.74 -11.28 6.51
C CYS A 124 -0.86 -12.45 6.12
N ALA A 125 -1.37 -13.68 6.20
CA ALA A 125 -0.64 -14.88 5.83
C ALA A 125 -0.31 -14.98 4.33
N VAL A 126 -0.89 -14.10 3.51
CA VAL A 126 -0.77 -14.14 2.05
C VAL A 126 -0.23 -12.84 1.46
N VAL A 127 -0.67 -11.69 1.98
CA VAL A 127 -0.35 -10.38 1.38
C VAL A 127 1.04 -9.89 1.76
N GLU A 128 1.52 -10.19 2.97
CA GLU A 128 2.79 -9.69 3.50
C GLU A 128 2.96 -8.18 3.24
N ASP A 129 4.02 -7.75 2.58
CA ASP A 129 4.32 -6.36 2.21
C ASP A 129 4.05 -6.04 0.72
N THR A 130 3.39 -6.95 0.00
CA THR A 130 3.23 -6.87 -1.47
C THR A 130 2.10 -5.96 -1.94
N ALA A 131 1.10 -5.71 -1.09
CA ALA A 131 -0.02 -4.83 -1.40
C ALA A 131 -0.54 -4.11 -0.13
N PRO A 132 -0.92 -2.83 -0.25
CA PRO A 132 -1.62 -2.14 0.82
C PRO A 132 -2.95 -2.82 1.17
N VAL A 133 -3.28 -2.85 2.46
CA VAL A 133 -4.53 -3.44 2.98
C VAL A 133 -5.25 -2.48 3.90
N LEU A 134 -6.58 -2.48 3.86
CA LEU A 134 -7.39 -1.69 4.78
C LEU A 134 -8.57 -2.51 5.30
N GLY A 135 -8.64 -2.64 6.62
CA GLY A 135 -9.71 -3.37 7.29
C GLY A 135 -10.96 -2.52 7.51
N VAL A 136 -12.11 -2.99 7.03
CA VAL A 136 -13.45 -2.57 7.46
C VAL A 136 -13.80 -3.36 8.73
N PRO A 137 -13.91 -2.71 9.89
CA PRO A 137 -14.12 -3.44 11.14
C PRO A 137 -15.50 -4.10 11.10
N ALA A 138 -15.59 -5.42 11.17
CA ALA A 138 -16.84 -6.19 11.24
C ALA A 138 -16.86 -7.24 12.38
N GLY A 139 -15.71 -7.51 13.00
CA GLY A 139 -15.58 -8.37 14.18
C GLY A 139 -16.04 -7.73 15.49
N CYS A 140 -16.15 -8.55 16.54
CA CYS A 140 -16.64 -8.12 17.85
C CYS A 140 -15.53 -7.64 18.80
N LYS A 141 -14.28 -8.04 18.54
CA LYS A 141 -13.07 -7.68 19.28
C LYS A 141 -11.99 -7.54 18.24
N ILE A 142 -11.56 -6.31 17.99
CA ILE A 142 -10.54 -6.01 16.99
C ILE A 142 -9.36 -5.45 17.76
N HIS A 143 -8.22 -6.12 17.63
CA HIS A 143 -6.95 -5.77 18.24
C HIS A 143 -5.90 -5.42 17.20
N SER A 144 -6.06 -5.90 15.96
CA SER A 144 -5.13 -5.59 14.87
C SER A 144 -5.15 -4.10 14.52
N GLY A 145 -3.97 -3.54 14.25
CA GLY A 145 -3.80 -2.14 13.84
C GLY A 145 -4.24 -1.85 12.40
N VAL A 146 -4.69 -2.87 11.67
CA VAL A 146 -4.98 -2.81 10.23
C VAL A 146 -6.40 -2.33 9.88
N TYR A 147 -7.21 -2.04 10.90
CA TYR A 147 -8.60 -1.62 10.72
C TYR A 147 -8.77 -0.11 10.83
N ALA A 148 -9.64 0.45 9.98
CA ALA A 148 -10.16 1.78 10.20
C ALA A 148 -11.03 1.84 11.47
N ILE A 149 -11.13 3.03 12.06
CA ILE A 149 -11.93 3.26 13.29
C ILE A 149 -13.42 2.95 13.05
N THR A 150 -13.93 3.20 11.85
CA THR A 150 -15.31 2.87 11.46
C THR A 150 -15.38 2.40 10.01
N PRO A 151 -16.45 1.70 9.58
CA PRO A 151 -16.62 1.35 8.17
C PRO A 151 -16.61 2.56 7.23
N LYS A 152 -17.26 3.67 7.62
CA LYS A 152 -17.25 4.91 6.82
C LYS A 152 -15.85 5.50 6.72
N ALA A 153 -15.06 5.45 7.81
CA ALA A 153 -13.66 5.91 7.79
C ALA A 153 -12.81 5.07 6.83
N ALA A 154 -13.05 3.76 6.73
CA ALA A 154 -12.37 2.93 5.72
C ALA A 154 -12.68 3.44 4.31
N GLY A 155 -13.96 3.69 4.01
CA GLY A 155 -14.39 4.29 2.74
C GLY A 155 -13.74 5.65 2.46
N ARG A 156 -13.63 6.51 3.48
CA ARG A 156 -13.00 7.83 3.36
C ARG A 156 -11.51 7.74 2.99
N VAL A 157 -10.76 6.79 3.55
CA VAL A 157 -9.34 6.60 3.17
C VAL A 157 -9.21 6.20 1.70
N VAL A 158 -10.10 5.33 1.20
CA VAL A 158 -10.11 4.97 -0.23
C VAL A 158 -10.50 6.16 -1.11
N GLU A 159 -11.47 6.96 -0.69
CA GLU A 159 -11.85 8.21 -1.36
C GLU A 159 -10.66 9.20 -1.44
N MET A 160 -9.87 9.33 -0.37
CA MET A 160 -8.68 10.18 -0.36
C MET A 160 -7.67 9.76 -1.43
N LEU A 161 -7.38 8.46 -1.56
CA LEU A 161 -6.51 7.93 -2.61
C LEU A 161 -7.01 8.34 -4.00
N ILE A 162 -8.29 8.07 -4.28
CA ILE A 162 -8.90 8.36 -5.59
C ILE A 162 -8.85 9.86 -5.94
N ASN A 163 -9.00 10.73 -4.94
CA ASN A 163 -8.90 12.18 -5.12
C ASN A 163 -7.46 12.69 -5.25
N GLY A 164 -6.44 11.83 -5.16
CA GLY A 164 -5.03 12.23 -5.15
C GLY A 164 -4.61 12.96 -3.87
N GLU A 165 -5.37 12.83 -2.79
CA GLU A 165 -4.97 13.32 -1.47
C GLU A 165 -3.78 12.49 -0.96
N LEU A 166 -2.94 13.09 -0.12
CA LEU A 166 -1.89 12.32 0.55
C LEU A 166 -2.53 11.31 1.50
N VAL A 167 -2.04 10.08 1.48
CA VAL A 167 -2.48 9.01 2.36
C VAL A 167 -1.23 8.34 2.91
N THR A 168 -1.06 8.38 4.23
CA THR A 168 0.10 7.76 4.89
C THR A 168 -0.01 6.24 4.78
N LEU A 169 1.09 5.59 4.37
CA LEU A 169 1.22 4.14 4.37
C LEU A 169 2.15 3.76 5.53
N ALA A 170 1.65 2.96 6.46
CA ALA A 170 2.40 2.56 7.65
C ALA A 170 2.23 1.07 7.91
N ASP A 171 3.26 0.43 8.44
CA ASP A 171 3.16 -0.94 8.94
C ASP A 171 2.29 -0.98 10.20
N ALA A 172 1.42 -1.99 10.27
CA ALA A 172 0.59 -2.20 11.43
C ALA A 172 0.53 -3.68 11.81
N ASP A 173 0.62 -3.93 13.11
CA ASP A 173 0.57 -5.27 13.68
C ASP A 173 -0.78 -5.95 13.43
N VAL A 174 -0.70 -7.20 12.99
CA VAL A 174 -1.82 -8.12 12.94
C VAL A 174 -1.82 -8.94 14.22
N MET A 175 -2.85 -8.70 15.04
CA MET A 175 -2.97 -9.23 16.38
C MET A 175 -4.24 -10.05 16.48
N ASP A 176 -4.17 -11.23 17.08
CA ASP A 176 -5.36 -12.03 17.37
C ASP A 176 -5.24 -12.69 18.74
N ILE A 177 -6.38 -13.01 19.34
CA ILE A 177 -6.43 -13.64 20.65
C ILE A 177 -6.16 -15.14 20.49
N ASP A 178 -5.36 -15.70 21.39
CA ASP A 178 -5.29 -17.15 21.55
C ASP A 178 -6.64 -17.66 22.06
N GLU A 179 -7.49 -18.13 21.15
CA GLU A 179 -8.82 -18.63 21.47
C GLU A 179 -8.82 -19.79 22.45
N SER A 180 -7.79 -20.64 22.42
CA SER A 180 -7.68 -21.77 23.34
C SER A 180 -7.50 -21.30 24.78
N ALA A 181 -6.63 -20.29 24.97
CA ALA A 181 -6.44 -19.61 26.25
C ALA A 181 -7.69 -18.79 26.64
N PHE A 182 -8.35 -18.16 25.67
CA PHE A 182 -9.54 -17.34 25.91
C PHE A 182 -10.74 -18.16 26.38
N ARG A 183 -10.92 -19.38 25.85
CA ARG A 183 -11.93 -20.33 26.34
C ARG A 183 -11.66 -20.76 27.78
N GLN A 184 -10.41 -20.75 28.21
CA GLN A 184 -9.97 -21.00 29.59
C GLN A 184 -9.98 -19.74 30.47
N GLY A 185 -10.49 -18.60 29.97
CA GLY A 185 -10.58 -17.35 30.72
C GLY A 185 -9.31 -16.50 30.73
N THR A 186 -8.26 -16.90 29.99
CA THR A 186 -7.00 -16.17 29.90
C THR A 186 -6.95 -15.35 28.60
N VAL A 187 -6.75 -14.04 28.69
CA VAL A 187 -6.60 -13.18 27.51
C VAL A 187 -5.12 -13.06 27.17
N LYS A 188 -4.71 -13.70 26.06
CA LYS A 188 -3.35 -13.58 25.52
C LYS A 188 -3.44 -13.18 24.04
N ALA A 189 -3.04 -11.95 23.74
CA ALA A 189 -2.90 -11.50 22.36
C ALA A 189 -1.58 -12.02 21.78
N LYS A 190 -1.61 -12.49 20.54
CA LYS A 190 -0.45 -12.98 19.79
C LYS A 190 -0.32 -12.16 18.51
N ARG A 191 0.91 -11.77 18.18
CA ARG A 191 1.28 -11.15 16.91
C ARG A 191 1.41 -12.22 15.83
N TYR A 192 0.81 -12.01 14.67
CA TYR A 192 0.84 -12.93 13.53
C TYR A 192 1.67 -12.41 12.36
N GLY A 193 1.87 -11.10 12.27
CA GLY A 193 2.65 -10.45 11.23
C GLY A 193 2.35 -8.94 11.21
N GLU A 194 2.75 -8.30 10.12
CA GLU A 194 2.48 -6.90 9.81
C GLU A 194 1.96 -6.79 8.39
N MET A 195 1.19 -5.75 8.12
CA MET A 195 0.75 -5.38 6.77
C MET A 195 0.84 -3.87 6.60
N GLN A 196 1.01 -3.40 5.37
CA GLN A 196 1.01 -1.98 5.04
C GLN A 196 -0.41 -1.42 4.97
N VAL A 197 -0.71 -0.42 5.79
CA VAL A 197 -2.08 0.10 5.97
C VAL A 197 -2.14 1.59 5.63
N PRO A 198 -2.98 1.97 4.65
CA PRO A 198 -3.21 3.37 4.36
C PRO A 198 -4.06 4.01 5.46
N SER A 199 -3.73 5.24 5.83
CA SER A 199 -4.48 6.03 6.80
C SER A 199 -4.42 7.52 6.47
N GLU A 200 -5.29 8.30 7.12
CA GLU A 200 -5.24 9.76 7.02
C GLU A 200 -3.83 10.28 7.31
N VAL A 201 -3.42 11.36 6.61
CA VAL A 201 -2.07 11.91 6.71
C VAL A 201 -1.71 12.17 8.17
N ARG A 202 -0.62 11.54 8.60
CA ARG A 202 0.04 11.88 9.85
C ARG A 202 1.27 12.73 9.55
N TYR A 203 1.47 13.77 10.33
CA TYR A 203 2.76 14.46 10.39
C TYR A 203 3.46 13.91 11.61
N VAL A 204 4.63 13.27 11.42
CA VAL A 204 5.43 12.80 12.56
C VAL A 204 5.96 14.06 13.25
N GLN A 205 5.45 14.33 14.44
CA GLN A 205 5.87 15.50 15.19
C GLN A 205 7.27 15.22 15.74
N SER A 206 8.32 15.79 15.14
CA SER A 206 9.68 15.70 15.66
C SER A 206 9.72 16.30 17.07
N VAL A 207 9.84 15.43 18.07
CA VAL A 207 9.89 15.82 19.48
C VAL A 207 11.16 16.62 19.73
N LYS A 208 10.96 17.92 20.02
CA LYS A 208 11.93 18.94 20.50
C LYS A 208 12.36 20.03 19.50
N ASN A 209 11.45 20.52 18.66
CA ASN A 209 11.43 21.95 18.34
C ASN A 209 9.98 22.38 18.08
N GLY A 210 9.45 23.28 18.91
CA GLY A 210 8.15 23.92 18.71
C GLY A 210 8.19 24.94 17.56
N GLY A 211 8.68 24.53 16.39
CA GLY A 211 8.86 25.34 15.20
C GLY A 211 8.38 24.58 13.96
N LYS A 212 8.09 25.34 12.90
CA LYS A 212 7.79 24.85 11.56
C LYS A 212 8.68 23.67 11.16
N GLU A 213 8.09 22.64 10.55
CA GLU A 213 8.82 21.59 9.83
C GLU A 213 9.85 22.25 8.90
N SER A 214 11.13 21.93 9.09
CA SER A 214 12.22 22.43 8.23
C SER A 214 12.43 21.45 7.09
N ASP A 215 12.44 21.94 5.85
CA ASP A 215 12.70 21.08 4.68
C ASP A 215 14.04 20.33 4.83
N GLU A 216 15.05 20.92 5.47
CA GLU A 216 16.35 20.26 5.73
C GLU A 216 16.22 19.05 6.67
N LEU A 217 15.40 19.15 7.73
CA LEU A 217 15.19 18.04 8.67
C LEU A 217 14.44 16.89 7.99
N VAL A 218 13.46 17.21 7.14
CA VAL A 218 12.73 16.20 6.36
C VAL A 218 13.65 15.51 5.36
N LEU A 219 14.56 16.25 4.72
CA LEU A 219 15.55 15.67 3.81
C LEU A 219 16.53 14.74 4.53
N ALA A 220 17.00 15.12 5.72
CA ALA A 220 17.84 14.27 6.56
C ALA A 220 17.10 12.98 6.98
N ASP A 221 15.82 13.10 7.36
CA ASP A 221 14.98 11.96 7.73
C ASP A 221 14.75 11.01 6.53
N ILE A 222 14.52 11.55 5.33
CA ILE A 222 14.44 10.77 4.08
C ILE A 222 15.76 10.05 3.81
N ALA A 223 16.89 10.78 3.89
CA ALA A 223 18.21 10.22 3.65
C ALA A 223 18.54 9.07 4.62
N ALA A 224 18.32 9.29 5.92
CA ALA A 224 18.55 8.28 6.95
C ALA A 224 17.73 7.01 6.71
N TYR A 225 16.48 7.12 6.24
CA TYR A 225 15.68 5.95 5.88
C TYR A 225 16.20 5.24 4.64
N VAL A 226 16.50 5.98 3.56
CA VAL A 226 17.01 5.38 2.33
C VAL A 226 18.32 4.63 2.59
N ILE A 227 19.21 5.21 3.38
CA ILE A 227 20.48 4.59 3.78
C ILE A 227 20.26 3.36 4.66
N SER A 228 19.29 3.38 5.58
CA SER A 228 19.02 2.20 6.42
C SER A 228 18.45 1.00 5.66
N GLU A 229 17.88 1.25 4.48
CA GLU A 229 17.35 0.21 3.58
C GLU A 229 18.39 -0.26 2.54
N MET A 230 19.62 0.28 2.57
CA MET A 230 20.69 -0.13 1.66
C MET A 230 21.29 -1.48 2.06
N ASP A 231 21.51 -2.32 1.05
CA ASP A 231 22.11 -3.65 1.16
C ASP A 231 23.49 -3.66 0.45
N GLU A 232 24.49 -4.30 1.06
CA GLU A 232 25.87 -4.38 0.57
C GLU A 232 25.98 -5.17 -0.75
N ASP A 233 25.07 -6.12 -0.98
CA ASP A 233 25.04 -6.96 -2.18
C ASP A 233 24.28 -6.31 -3.36
N GLU A 234 23.72 -5.11 -3.17
CA GLU A 234 22.94 -4.39 -4.16
C GLU A 234 23.61 -3.10 -4.67
N ARG A 235 23.27 -2.71 -5.89
CA ARG A 235 23.62 -1.41 -6.47
C ARG A 235 22.47 -0.43 -6.36
N TYR A 236 22.79 0.85 -6.22
CA TYR A 236 21.82 1.93 -6.14
C TYR A 236 22.11 2.97 -7.20
N ILE A 237 21.19 3.10 -8.16
CA ILE A 237 21.20 4.22 -9.11
C ILE A 237 20.62 5.43 -8.40
N MET A 238 21.39 6.50 -8.35
CA MET A 238 21.03 7.75 -7.70
C MET A 238 20.66 8.76 -8.78
N GLY A 239 19.36 9.02 -8.94
CA GLY A 239 18.84 9.94 -9.93
C GLY A 239 19.15 11.40 -9.65
N SER A 240 18.81 12.27 -10.60
CA SER A 240 18.99 13.71 -10.48
C SER A 240 18.06 14.36 -9.44
N GLY A 241 18.48 15.49 -8.87
CA GLY A 241 17.62 16.39 -8.10
C GLY A 241 17.97 16.50 -6.62
N SER A 242 17.53 17.60 -6.00
CA SER A 242 17.99 17.99 -4.66
C SER A 242 17.61 17.02 -3.53
N THR A 243 16.53 16.24 -3.68
CA THR A 243 16.17 15.24 -2.68
C THR A 243 17.17 14.08 -2.67
N VAL A 244 17.59 13.62 -3.85
CA VAL A 244 18.58 12.53 -3.99
C VAL A 244 19.97 13.03 -3.62
N ALA A 245 20.30 14.28 -3.98
CA ALA A 245 21.53 14.93 -3.56
C ALA A 245 21.70 14.95 -2.03
N ALA A 246 20.63 15.16 -1.28
CA ALA A 246 20.67 15.11 0.19
C ALA A 246 20.98 13.70 0.72
N VAL A 247 20.53 12.63 0.04
CA VAL A 247 20.90 11.24 0.38
C VAL A 247 22.40 11.02 0.16
N MET A 248 22.93 11.48 -0.97
CA MET A 248 24.36 11.38 -1.30
C MET A 248 25.24 12.20 -0.33
N GLU A 249 24.77 13.38 0.07
CA GLU A 249 25.45 14.23 1.06
C GLU A 249 25.54 13.54 2.42
N GLU A 250 24.48 12.89 2.89
CA GLU A 250 24.47 12.15 4.15
C GLU A 250 25.39 10.91 4.11
N LEU A 251 25.54 10.27 2.95
CA LEU A 251 26.54 9.22 2.71
C LEU A 251 27.98 9.75 2.65
N GLY A 252 28.17 11.07 2.55
CA GLY A 252 29.49 11.68 2.36
C GLY A 252 30.07 11.46 0.97
N LEU A 253 29.22 11.21 -0.04
CA LEU A 253 29.62 10.92 -1.42
C LEU A 253 29.43 12.13 -2.33
N GLU A 254 30.24 12.20 -3.39
CA GLU A 254 30.05 13.20 -4.44
C GLU A 254 28.76 12.92 -5.23
N ASN A 255 28.03 13.99 -5.61
CA ASN A 255 26.79 13.89 -6.38
C ASN A 255 26.78 14.80 -7.61
N THR A 256 26.20 14.29 -8.69
CA THR A 256 25.87 15.05 -9.89
C THR A 256 24.40 15.50 -9.84
N LEU A 257 24.14 16.75 -9.46
CA LEU A 257 22.78 17.28 -9.26
C LEU A 257 21.82 17.07 -10.45
N LEU A 258 22.34 17.15 -11.68
CA LEU A 258 21.59 16.97 -12.94
C LEU A 258 22.00 15.70 -13.69
N GLY A 259 22.75 14.82 -13.04
CA GLY A 259 23.25 13.56 -13.59
C GLY A 259 22.59 12.37 -12.93
N VAL A 260 23.09 11.19 -13.28
CA VAL A 260 22.72 9.92 -12.65
C VAL A 260 24.00 9.21 -12.22
N ASP A 261 24.12 8.99 -10.92
CA ASP A 261 25.28 8.35 -10.31
C ASP A 261 24.94 6.89 -9.93
N LEU A 262 25.95 6.08 -9.66
CA LEU A 262 25.82 4.69 -9.23
C LEU A 262 26.68 4.46 -7.98
N ILE A 263 26.08 3.90 -6.94
CA ILE A 263 26.76 3.55 -5.70
C ILE A 263 26.55 2.08 -5.34
N GLN A 264 27.47 1.54 -4.53
CA GLN A 264 27.41 0.19 -3.94
C GLN A 264 28.23 0.21 -2.65
N ASP A 265 27.74 -0.44 -1.58
CA ASP A 265 28.44 -0.50 -0.29
C ASP A 265 28.93 0.88 0.21
N HIS A 266 28.03 1.87 0.12
CA HIS A 266 28.31 3.27 0.47
C HIS A 266 29.53 3.90 -0.24
N GLU A 267 29.95 3.35 -1.38
CA GLU A 267 31.01 3.91 -2.23
C GLU A 267 30.48 4.31 -3.61
N LEU A 268 31.08 5.36 -4.19
CA LEU A 268 30.75 5.82 -5.54
C LEU A 268 31.40 4.90 -6.58
N VAL A 269 30.57 4.18 -7.34
CA VAL A 269 31.00 3.26 -8.41
C VAL A 269 31.14 4.00 -9.74
N GLY A 270 30.26 4.97 -10.00
CA GLY A 270 30.30 5.80 -11.20
C GLY A 270 29.49 7.07 -11.05
N GLN A 271 29.92 8.13 -11.74
CA GLN A 271 29.37 9.47 -11.64
C GLN A 271 28.93 9.96 -13.02
N ASP A 272 27.79 10.63 -13.10
CA ASP A 272 27.17 11.16 -14.33
C ASP A 272 27.15 10.16 -15.51
N LEU A 273 26.62 8.97 -15.23
CA LEU A 273 26.64 7.84 -16.15
C LEU A 273 25.58 7.97 -17.25
N THR A 274 25.95 7.54 -18.46
CA THR A 274 25.02 7.42 -19.58
C THR A 274 24.12 6.20 -19.44
N ALA A 275 23.00 6.17 -20.18
CA ALA A 275 22.08 5.03 -20.20
C ALA A 275 22.76 3.69 -20.56
N ALA A 276 23.72 3.71 -21.49
CA ALA A 276 24.45 2.51 -21.91
C ALA A 276 25.35 1.98 -20.78
N GLN A 277 26.06 2.88 -20.09
CA GLN A 277 26.89 2.52 -18.94
C GLN A 277 26.04 1.97 -17.79
N LEU A 278 24.92 2.62 -17.47
CA LEU A 278 24.01 2.14 -16.44
C LEU A 278 23.48 0.74 -16.75
N LEU A 279 23.14 0.44 -18.02
CA LEU A 279 22.67 -0.89 -18.41
C LEU A 279 23.76 -1.97 -18.25
N GLU A 280 24.97 -1.68 -18.70
CA GLU A 280 26.14 -2.58 -18.57
C GLU A 280 26.50 -2.80 -17.09
N MET A 281 26.62 -1.72 -16.33
CA MET A 281 27.00 -1.75 -14.92
C MET A 281 25.92 -2.31 -13.99
N THR A 282 24.73 -2.68 -14.51
CA THR A 282 23.65 -3.29 -13.71
C THR A 282 23.27 -4.68 -14.21
N GLU A 283 24.04 -5.27 -15.12
CA GLU A 283 23.72 -6.56 -15.74
C GLU A 283 23.71 -7.74 -14.77
N ASP A 284 24.73 -7.85 -13.93
CA ASP A 284 24.91 -9.02 -13.07
C ASP A 284 24.76 -8.69 -11.58
N CYS A 285 24.04 -7.61 -11.24
CA CYS A 285 23.89 -7.17 -9.86
C CYS A 285 22.45 -6.67 -9.61
N PRO A 286 21.77 -7.17 -8.56
CA PRO A 286 20.50 -6.59 -8.13
C PRO A 286 20.65 -5.08 -7.93
N THR A 287 19.74 -4.31 -8.50
CA THR A 287 19.87 -2.86 -8.56
C THR A 287 18.56 -2.19 -8.19
N LYS A 288 18.62 -1.20 -7.29
CA LYS A 288 17.51 -0.31 -6.94
C LYS A 288 17.73 1.08 -7.54
N LEU A 289 16.64 1.81 -7.74
CA LEU A 289 16.64 3.16 -8.31
C LEU A 289 16.06 4.17 -7.32
N VAL A 290 16.88 5.11 -6.85
CA VAL A 290 16.44 6.21 -5.98
C VAL A 290 16.20 7.45 -6.83
N ILE A 291 14.95 7.93 -6.90
CA ILE A 291 14.55 9.08 -7.73
C ILE A 291 13.62 10.03 -6.98
N THR A 292 13.56 11.28 -7.43
CA THR A 292 12.63 12.30 -6.93
C THR A 292 11.84 12.91 -8.08
N LEU A 293 10.69 13.50 -7.75
CA LEU A 293 9.94 14.31 -8.72
C LEU A 293 10.60 15.67 -9.00
N ILE A 294 10.36 16.20 -10.21
CA ILE A 294 10.58 17.61 -10.54
C ILE A 294 9.50 18.46 -9.88
N GLY A 295 9.89 19.32 -8.94
CA GLY A 295 8.99 20.16 -8.14
C GLY A 295 7.99 20.95 -8.99
N GLY A 296 6.71 20.92 -8.59
CA GLY A 296 5.59 21.60 -9.27
C GLY A 296 5.14 20.95 -10.59
N GLN A 297 5.98 20.14 -11.22
CA GLN A 297 5.67 19.44 -12.47
C GLN A 297 5.28 17.97 -12.26
N GLY A 298 5.80 17.31 -11.22
CA GLY A 298 5.46 15.93 -10.88
C GLY A 298 6.15 14.85 -11.73
N HIS A 299 7.04 15.22 -12.66
CA HIS A 299 7.76 14.24 -13.48
C HIS A 299 8.76 13.46 -12.64
N ILE A 300 8.70 12.14 -12.70
CA ILE A 300 9.67 11.21 -12.11
C ILE A 300 10.53 10.52 -13.18
N PHE A 301 10.06 10.46 -14.43
CA PHE A 301 10.80 9.93 -15.58
C PHE A 301 10.69 10.84 -16.79
N GLY A 302 11.68 10.74 -17.68
CA GLY A 302 11.73 11.44 -18.96
C GLY A 302 12.41 12.79 -18.88
N ARG A 303 11.78 13.76 -18.22
CA ARG A 303 12.34 15.11 -18.12
C ARG A 303 13.42 15.16 -17.05
N GLY A 304 14.59 15.68 -17.42
CA GLY A 304 15.70 15.92 -16.50
C GLY A 304 16.53 14.68 -16.12
N ASN A 305 16.12 13.48 -16.53
CA ASN A 305 16.79 12.22 -16.19
C ASN A 305 16.76 11.19 -17.34
N GLN A 306 17.04 11.65 -18.56
CA GLN A 306 16.97 10.85 -19.80
C GLN A 306 17.97 9.68 -19.83
N GLN A 307 18.97 9.68 -18.94
CA GLN A 307 19.87 8.55 -18.72
C GLN A 307 19.11 7.30 -18.22
N LEU A 308 17.95 7.49 -17.57
CA LEU A 308 17.05 6.40 -17.15
C LEU A 308 16.22 5.89 -18.33
N SER A 309 16.86 5.11 -19.20
CA SER A 309 16.22 4.59 -20.41
C SER A 309 15.07 3.59 -20.10
N PRO A 310 14.08 3.42 -20.99
CA PRO A 310 13.02 2.42 -20.82
C PRO A 310 13.53 0.99 -20.58
N ALA A 311 14.61 0.60 -21.26
CA ALA A 311 15.23 -0.71 -21.08
C ALA A 311 15.80 -0.88 -19.67
N LEU A 312 16.40 0.17 -19.11
CA LEU A 312 16.95 0.15 -17.76
C LEU A 312 15.84 0.09 -16.71
N ILE A 313 14.79 0.91 -16.87
CA ILE A 313 13.65 0.93 -15.94
C ILE A 313 12.95 -0.44 -15.89
N ARG A 314 12.72 -1.07 -17.06
CA ARG A 314 12.13 -2.43 -17.11
C ARG A 314 13.00 -3.48 -16.45
N LYS A 315 14.33 -3.39 -16.62
CA LYS A 315 15.28 -4.29 -16.00
C LYS A 315 15.29 -4.17 -14.48
N ILE A 316 15.20 -2.94 -13.97
CA ILE A 316 15.12 -2.66 -12.53
C ILE A 316 13.79 -3.17 -11.97
N GLY A 317 12.68 -2.97 -12.68
CA GLY A 317 11.35 -3.36 -12.20
C GLY A 317 10.75 -2.30 -11.25
N LYS A 318 9.43 -2.18 -11.26
CA LYS A 318 8.70 -1.12 -10.53
C LYS A 318 8.90 -1.22 -9.01
N GLU A 319 9.00 -2.44 -8.50
CA GLU A 319 9.21 -2.81 -7.11
C GLU A 319 10.56 -2.33 -6.55
N ASN A 320 11.57 -2.14 -7.40
CA ASN A 320 12.91 -1.68 -7.01
C ASN A 320 13.11 -0.17 -7.18
N ILE A 321 12.03 0.58 -7.46
CA ILE A 321 12.06 2.04 -7.58
C ILE A 321 11.69 2.67 -6.25
N ILE A 322 12.64 3.36 -5.63
CA ILE A 322 12.46 4.13 -4.40
C ILE A 322 12.23 5.59 -4.79
N VAL A 323 10.97 6.02 -4.75
CA VAL A 323 10.63 7.44 -4.96
C VAL A 323 10.76 8.19 -3.63
N VAL A 324 11.56 9.26 -3.63
CA VAL A 324 11.78 10.12 -2.46
C VAL A 324 11.25 11.53 -2.73
N ALA A 325 10.47 12.09 -1.80
CA ALA A 325 10.01 13.47 -1.88
C ALA A 325 9.44 13.96 -0.55
N THR A 326 9.55 15.26 -0.26
CA THR A 326 8.83 15.83 0.88
C THR A 326 7.32 15.90 0.61
N LYS A 327 6.49 15.79 1.67
CA LYS A 327 5.03 15.98 1.58
C LYS A 327 4.66 17.32 0.92
N ARG A 328 5.44 18.36 1.18
CA ARG A 328 5.30 19.68 0.55
C ARG A 328 5.45 19.63 -0.98
N LYS A 329 6.43 18.90 -1.52
CA LYS A 329 6.63 18.73 -2.97
C LYS A 329 5.43 18.02 -3.62
N LEU A 330 4.88 17.00 -2.95
CA LEU A 330 3.70 16.28 -3.42
C LEU A 330 2.42 17.12 -3.34
N GLN A 331 2.22 17.87 -2.25
CA GLN A 331 1.06 18.76 -2.09
C GLN A 331 1.03 19.88 -3.14
N ALA A 332 2.20 20.36 -3.59
CA ALA A 332 2.32 21.33 -4.66
C ALA A 332 1.82 20.82 -6.02
N LEU A 333 1.58 19.52 -6.17
CA LEU A 333 0.95 18.95 -7.36
C LEU A 333 -0.57 19.15 -7.36
N HIS A 334 -1.19 19.53 -6.24
CA HIS A 334 -2.63 19.77 -6.11
C HIS A 334 -3.49 18.56 -6.52
N GLY A 335 -3.10 17.37 -6.06
CA GLY A 335 -3.80 16.10 -6.35
C GLY A 335 -3.52 15.53 -7.74
N ARG A 336 -2.69 16.19 -8.56
CA ARG A 336 -2.25 15.64 -9.84
C ARG A 336 -1.27 14.48 -9.61
N PRO A 337 -1.37 13.37 -10.37
CA PRO A 337 -0.45 12.24 -10.27
C PRO A 337 0.99 12.63 -10.63
N LEU A 338 1.94 11.81 -10.19
CA LEU A 338 3.30 11.79 -10.72
C LEU A 338 3.29 11.36 -12.18
N ILE A 339 4.21 11.90 -12.96
CA ILE A 339 4.27 11.69 -14.40
C ILE A 339 5.45 10.79 -14.74
N ALA A 340 5.14 9.66 -15.36
CA ALA A 340 6.09 8.86 -16.12
C ALA A 340 5.98 9.27 -17.60
N ASP A 341 7.07 9.76 -18.18
CA ASP A 341 7.17 10.13 -19.60
C ASP A 341 8.44 9.49 -20.16
N THR A 342 8.49 8.16 -20.17
CA THR A 342 9.70 7.41 -20.52
C THR A 342 10.01 7.43 -22.02
N GLY A 343 9.08 7.93 -22.83
CA GLY A 343 9.12 7.83 -24.29
C GLY A 343 8.67 6.47 -24.83
N ASP A 344 8.19 5.59 -23.95
CA ASP A 344 7.64 4.26 -24.27
C ASP A 344 6.29 4.09 -23.56
N GLN A 345 5.19 4.21 -24.33
CA GLN A 345 3.84 4.18 -23.79
C GLN A 345 3.52 2.89 -23.02
N SER A 346 4.06 1.74 -23.44
CA SER A 346 3.83 0.47 -22.74
C SER A 346 4.45 0.52 -21.36
N LEU A 347 5.65 1.09 -21.24
CA LEU A 347 6.30 1.25 -19.94
C LEU A 347 5.57 2.27 -19.06
N ASP A 348 5.10 3.37 -19.63
CA ASP A 348 4.33 4.38 -18.89
C ASP A 348 3.02 3.77 -18.33
N ASP A 349 2.38 2.87 -19.07
CA ASP A 349 1.21 2.09 -18.63
C ASP A 349 1.57 1.01 -17.57
N GLU A 350 2.78 0.45 -17.61
CA GLU A 350 3.29 -0.49 -16.60
C GLU A 350 3.63 0.22 -15.26
N LEU A 351 4.17 1.44 -15.32
CA LEU A 351 4.55 2.26 -14.16
C LEU A 351 3.35 2.90 -13.47
N SER A 352 2.31 3.17 -14.24
CA SER A 352 1.00 3.66 -13.84
C SER A 352 0.38 2.91 -12.64
N GLY A 353 -0.45 3.59 -11.84
CA GLY A 353 -1.12 3.06 -10.65
C GLY A 353 -0.73 3.86 -9.41
N TYR A 354 -0.56 3.20 -8.26
CA TYR A 354 0.00 3.84 -7.06
C TYR A 354 1.44 3.40 -6.81
N ILE A 355 2.22 4.27 -6.19
CA ILE A 355 3.58 4.01 -5.73
C ILE A 355 3.77 4.48 -4.29
N LYS A 356 4.63 3.79 -3.56
CA LYS A 356 5.12 4.20 -2.24
C LYS A 356 6.15 5.31 -2.42
N VAL A 357 5.93 6.46 -1.78
CA VAL A 357 6.87 7.58 -1.75
C VAL A 357 7.43 7.73 -0.33
N VAL A 358 8.75 7.71 -0.19
CA VAL A 358 9.44 7.99 1.07
C VAL A 358 9.38 9.51 1.33
N THR A 359 8.79 9.89 2.46
CA THR A 359 8.56 11.29 2.83
C THR A 359 9.23 11.74 4.13
N GLY A 360 9.85 10.80 4.84
CA GLY A 360 10.59 11.01 6.08
C GLY A 360 11.10 9.67 6.61
N TYR A 361 11.60 9.65 7.85
CA TYR A 361 12.16 8.45 8.46
C TYR A 361 11.06 7.47 8.82
N ASN A 362 10.97 6.35 8.10
CA ASN A 362 9.88 5.38 8.20
C ASN A 362 8.48 6.02 8.00
N ASP A 363 8.41 7.07 7.17
CA ASP A 363 7.19 7.81 6.86
C ASP A 363 6.94 7.78 5.35
N HIS A 364 5.93 7.03 4.94
CA HIS A 364 5.58 6.80 3.55
C HIS A 364 4.20 7.34 3.22
N VAL A 365 4.01 7.70 1.96
CA VAL A 365 2.68 7.98 1.40
C VAL A 365 2.44 7.16 0.15
N MET A 366 1.19 6.77 -0.07
CA MET A 366 0.75 6.29 -1.38
C MET A 366 0.47 7.49 -2.28
N TYR A 367 0.97 7.44 -3.51
CA TYR A 367 0.73 8.50 -4.48
C TYR A 367 0.50 7.92 -5.88
N ALA A 368 -0.41 8.54 -6.64
CA ALA A 368 -0.73 8.09 -7.99
C ALA A 368 0.39 8.41 -8.98
N VAL A 369 0.64 7.50 -9.91
CA VAL A 369 1.52 7.64 -11.08
C VAL A 369 0.66 7.42 -12.33
N GLY A 370 0.81 8.29 -13.32
CA GLY A 370 0.16 8.15 -14.61
C GLY A 370 -0.11 9.49 -15.28
N HIS A 371 -0.65 9.42 -16.49
CA HIS A 371 -0.99 10.62 -17.26
C HIS A 371 -2.31 11.23 -16.77
N GLN A 372 -2.32 12.56 -16.57
CA GLN A 372 -3.57 13.29 -16.72
C GLN A 372 -3.84 13.43 -18.21
N GLU A 373 -5.00 12.94 -18.65
CA GLU A 373 -5.57 13.31 -19.95
C GLU A 373 -5.76 14.82 -20.06
#